data_AF-A0A7W0N7N1-F1
#
_entry.id   AF-A0A7W0N7N1-F1
#
_cell.length_a   1.000
_cell.length_b   1.000
_cell.length_c   1.000
_cell.angle_alpha   90.00
_cell.angle_beta   90.00
_cell.angle_gamma   90.00
#
_symmetry.space_group_name_H-M   'P 1'
#
loop_
_entity.id
_entity.type
_entity.pdbx_description
1 polymer ?
#
loop_
_entity_poly.entity_id
_entity_poly.type
_entity_poly.pdbx_seq_one_letter_code
_entity_poly.pdbx_strand_id
1 'polypeptide(L)'
;ALLMANHGAVAYGADLWQAFDRLETLEHTAKITILSRALGGANDLPKDAIKKLINIREKAGYLTEAARCQTCGYLGETGIACGHDEIINFNPEVSKTNGAKFSFTREELIELLSQAANGR
;
A
#
# COMPACT_ATOMS: atom_id res chain seq x y z
N ALA A 1 8.85 -1.65 -10.89
CA ALA A 1 8.72 -2.81 -11.79
C ALA A 1 7.71 -3.77 -11.20
N LEU A 2 7.07 -4.60 -12.02
CA LEU A 2 6.01 -5.54 -11.63
C LEU A 2 6.37 -6.95 -12.13
N LEU A 3 6.01 -7.95 -11.34
CA LEU A 3 6.10 -9.36 -11.73
C LEU A 3 4.72 -9.85 -12.21
N MET A 4 4.72 -10.60 -13.31
CA MET A 4 3.54 -11.22 -13.89
C MET A 4 3.61 -12.72 -13.68
N ALA A 5 2.60 -13.28 -13.02
CA ALA A 5 2.53 -14.71 -12.74
C ALA A 5 2.64 -15.50 -14.06
N ASN A 6 3.60 -16.43 -14.11
CA ASN A 6 3.85 -17.31 -15.26
C ASN A 6 4.13 -16.57 -16.59
N HIS A 7 4.68 -15.35 -16.55
CA HIS A 7 5.06 -14.61 -17.76
C HIS A 7 6.45 -13.98 -17.67
N GLY A 8 6.72 -13.20 -16.62
CA GLY A 8 7.97 -12.45 -16.52
C GLY A 8 7.81 -11.17 -15.73
N ALA A 9 8.53 -10.13 -16.13
CA ALA A 9 8.56 -8.84 -15.46
C ALA A 9 8.32 -7.67 -16.44
N VAL A 10 7.71 -6.61 -15.93
CA VAL A 10 7.53 -5.33 -16.67
C VAL A 10 8.09 -4.20 -15.83
N ALA A 11 8.93 -3.36 -16.43
CA ALA A 11 9.46 -2.15 -15.82
C ALA A 11 9.10 -0.93 -16.67
N TYR A 12 8.88 0.20 -16.00
CA TYR A 12 8.60 1.50 -16.62
C TYR A 12 9.38 2.57 -15.86
N GLY A 13 9.67 3.69 -16.53
CA GLY A 13 10.42 4.83 -16.00
C GLY A 13 10.16 6.08 -16.84
N ALA A 14 10.65 7.23 -16.38
CA ALA A 14 10.57 8.49 -17.12
C ALA A 14 11.32 8.42 -18.47
N ASP A 15 12.34 7.56 -18.53
CA ASP A 15 13.18 7.31 -19.69
C ASP A 15 13.55 5.82 -19.74
N LEU A 16 14.12 5.40 -20.87
CA LEU A 16 14.49 4.01 -21.12
C LEU A 16 15.54 3.51 -20.13
N TRP A 17 16.50 4.35 -19.74
CA TRP A 17 17.55 3.97 -18.80
C TRP A 17 16.97 3.71 -17.41
N GLN A 18 16.09 4.59 -16.93
CA GLN A 18 15.40 4.37 -15.67
C GLN A 18 14.55 3.09 -15.68
N ALA A 19 13.88 2.78 -16.80
CA ALA A 19 13.13 1.53 -16.93
C ALA A 19 14.06 0.31 -16.90
N PHE A 20 15.21 0.40 -17.59
CA PHE A 20 16.25 -0.63 -17.62
C PHE A 20 16.87 -0.87 -16.24
N ASP A 21 17.28 0.18 -15.52
CA ASP A 21 17.85 0.10 -14.17
C ASP A 21 16.88 -0.57 -13.19
N ARG A 22 15.59 -0.25 -13.30
CA ARG A 22 14.53 -0.88 -12.49
C ARG A 22 14.35 -2.36 -12.83
N LEU A 23 14.53 -2.75 -14.08
CA LEU A 23 14.48 -4.15 -14.52
C LEU A 23 15.70 -4.92 -13.99
N GLU A 24 16.89 -4.35 -14.09
CA GLU A 24 18.13 -4.95 -13.56
C GLU A 24 18.04 -5.14 -12.04
N THR A 25 17.56 -4.13 -11.31
CA THR A 25 17.33 -4.22 -9.86
C THR A 25 16.36 -5.35 -9.52
N LEU A 26 15.29 -5.52 -10.30
CA LEU A 26 14.32 -6.59 -10.10
C LEU A 26 14.97 -7.97 -10.32
N GLU A 27 15.69 -8.16 -11.43
CA GLU A 27 16.34 -9.43 -11.75
C GLU A 27 17.37 -9.81 -10.68
N HIS A 28 18.20 -8.86 -10.27
CA HIS A 28 19.19 -9.07 -9.21
C HIS A 28 18.53 -9.47 -7.89
N THR A 29 17.46 -8.77 -7.50
CA THR A 29 16.71 -9.07 -6.27
C THR A 29 16.02 -10.43 -6.33
N ALA A 30 15.45 -10.79 -7.49
CA ALA A 30 14.81 -12.09 -7.70
C ALA A 30 15.84 -13.22 -7.58
N LYS A 31 17.02 -13.06 -8.17
CA LYS A 31 18.13 -14.02 -8.04
C LYS A 31 18.55 -14.21 -6.59
N ILE A 32 18.77 -13.11 -5.84
CA ILE A 32 19.09 -13.18 -4.41
C ILE A 32 17.99 -13.92 -3.64
N THR A 33 16.72 -13.62 -3.92
CA THR A 33 15.57 -14.20 -3.21
C THR A 33 15.43 -15.70 -3.46
N ILE A 34 15.67 -16.16 -4.70
CA ILE A 34 15.65 -17.59 -5.04
C ILE A 34 16.80 -18.31 -4.33
N LEU A 35 18.00 -17.74 -4.36
CA LEU A 35 19.17 -18.32 -3.71
C LEU A 35 19.03 -18.35 -2.18
N SER A 36 18.53 -17.28 -1.57
CA SER A 36 18.32 -17.23 -0.12
C SER A 36 17.31 -18.27 0.35
N ARG A 37 16.23 -18.49 -0.40
CA ARG A 37 15.26 -19.56 -0.12
C ARG A 37 15.90 -20.93 -0.15
N ALA A 38 16.79 -21.20 -1.10
CA ALA A 38 17.54 -22.46 -1.15
C ALA A 38 18.50 -22.64 0.04
N LEU A 39 18.99 -21.54 0.61
CA LEU A 39 19.93 -21.52 1.76
C LEU A 39 19.24 -21.48 3.14
N GLY A 40 17.91 -21.60 3.22
CA GLY A 40 17.16 -21.60 4.49
C GLY A 40 16.31 -20.36 4.76
N GLY A 41 16.17 -19.47 3.76
CA GLY A 41 15.35 -18.26 3.83
C GLY A 41 16.17 -16.97 3.92
N ALA A 42 15.51 -15.85 3.63
CA ALA A 42 16.08 -14.52 3.83
C ALA A 42 15.76 -14.02 5.26
N ASN A 43 16.68 -13.24 5.83
CA ASN A 43 16.40 -12.49 7.06
C ASN A 43 15.79 -11.14 6.67
N ASP A 44 14.48 -11.01 6.84
CA ASP A 44 13.76 -9.79 6.47
C ASP A 44 14.11 -8.62 7.40
N LEU A 45 14.12 -7.40 6.84
CA LEU A 45 14.34 -6.21 7.63
C LEU A 45 13.16 -5.98 8.60
N PRO A 46 13.42 -5.60 9.87
CA PRO A 46 12.35 -5.27 10.79
C PRO A 46 11.60 -4.03 10.31
N LYS A 47 10.28 -3.97 10.58
CA LYS A 47 9.39 -2.89 10.12
C LYS A 47 9.91 -1.49 10.48
N ASP A 48 10.54 -1.32 11.64
CA ASP A 48 11.09 -0.03 12.06
C ASP A 48 12.32 0.40 11.27
N ALA A 49 13.15 -0.54 10.79
CA ALA A 49 14.24 -0.22 9.89
C ALA A 49 13.69 0.20 8.51
N ILE A 50 12.64 -0.47 8.03
CA ILE A 50 11.96 -0.11 6.78
C ILE A 50 11.40 1.31 6.85
N LYS A 51 10.69 1.67 7.94
CA LYS A 51 10.21 3.06 8.17
C LYS A 51 11.34 4.08 8.10
N LYS A 52 12.49 3.80 8.74
CA LYS A 52 13.66 4.69 8.72
C LYS A 52 14.20 4.88 7.30
N LEU A 53 14.31 3.81 6.52
CA LEU A 53 14.78 3.86 5.14
C LEU A 53 13.85 4.67 4.25
N ILE A 54 12.54 4.54 4.43
CA ILE A 54 11.54 5.34 3.71
C ILE A 54 11.71 6.82 4.04
N ASN A 55 11.80 7.17 5.33
CA ASN A 55 12.00 8.55 5.76
C ASN A 55 13.30 9.16 5.21
N ILE A 56 14.38 8.38 5.12
CA ILE A 56 15.64 8.82 4.50
C ILE A 56 15.42 9.08 3.02
N ARG A 57 14.73 8.19 2.31
CA ARG A 57 14.43 8.31 0.88
C ARG A 57 13.58 9.55 0.57
N GLU A 58 12.60 9.86 1.43
CA GLU A 58 11.79 11.08 1.32
C GLU A 58 12.63 12.34 1.52
N LYS A 59 13.42 12.41 2.61
CA LYS A 59 14.28 13.56 2.90
C LYS A 59 15.32 13.82 1.80
N ALA A 60 15.81 12.76 1.17
CA ALA A 60 16.78 12.85 0.09
C ALA A 60 16.13 13.16 -1.29
N GLY A 61 14.80 13.29 -1.37
CA GLY A 61 14.09 13.60 -2.62
C GLY A 61 13.93 12.42 -3.58
N TYR A 62 14.25 11.19 -3.15
CA TYR A 62 14.12 9.97 -3.95
C TYR A 62 12.74 9.30 -3.85
N LEU A 63 11.85 9.81 -3.00
CA LEU A 63 10.47 9.38 -2.89
C LEU A 63 9.56 10.61 -2.93
N THR A 64 8.80 10.74 -4.01
CA THR A 64 7.77 11.77 -4.15
C THR A 64 6.46 11.31 -3.51
N GLU A 65 5.56 12.26 -3.22
CA GLU A 65 4.25 11.97 -2.63
C GLU A 65 3.45 10.97 -3.47
N ALA A 66 3.46 11.12 -4.80
CA ALA A 66 2.82 10.19 -5.74
C ALA A 66 3.45 8.79 -5.75
N ALA A 67 4.74 8.68 -5.40
CA ALA A 67 5.46 7.40 -5.34
C ALA A 67 5.27 6.66 -4.00
N ARG A 68 4.62 7.27 -3.00
CA ARG A 68 4.34 6.61 -1.70
C ARG A 68 3.51 5.34 -1.84
N CYS A 69 2.61 5.30 -2.82
CA CYS A 69 1.78 4.13 -3.12
C CYS A 69 2.61 2.90 -3.53
N GLN A 70 3.83 3.09 -4.06
CA GLN A 70 4.74 1.98 -4.37
C GLN A 70 5.21 1.24 -3.11
N THR A 71 5.01 1.82 -1.93
CA THR A 71 5.43 1.28 -0.65
C THR A 71 4.26 0.76 0.18
N CYS A 72 3.01 0.94 -0.28
CA CYS A 72 1.80 0.60 0.49
C CYS A 72 1.73 -0.88 0.90
N GLY A 73 2.29 -1.79 0.09
CA GLY A 73 2.34 -3.24 0.37
C GLY A 73 3.17 -3.62 1.62
N TYR A 74 4.10 -2.77 2.06
CA TYR A 74 4.86 -2.97 3.30
C TYR A 74 4.36 -2.09 4.47
N LEU A 75 3.43 -1.16 4.20
CA LEU A 75 3.11 -0.03 5.09
C LEU A 75 1.68 -0.02 5.64
N GLY A 76 0.92 -1.12 5.50
CA GLY A 76 -0.45 -1.20 6.02
C GLY A 76 -0.59 -0.84 7.51
N GLU A 77 0.48 -0.94 8.30
CA GLU A 77 0.50 -0.60 9.73
C GLU A 77 1.25 0.70 10.08
N THR A 78 1.95 1.34 9.13
CA THR A 78 2.87 2.46 9.45
C THR A 78 2.25 3.84 9.31
N GLY A 79 0.95 3.92 8.99
CA GLY A 79 0.20 5.18 8.91
C GLY A 79 0.65 6.13 7.78
N ILE A 80 1.43 5.64 6.81
CA ILE A 80 1.83 6.41 5.63
C ILE A 80 0.77 6.21 4.57
N ALA A 81 -0.16 7.15 4.48
CA ALA A 81 -1.22 7.15 3.47
C ALA A 81 -0.64 7.57 2.11
N CYS A 82 -0.96 6.81 1.07
CA CYS A 82 -0.87 7.30 -0.30
C CYS A 82 -2.17 8.08 -0.61
N GLY A 83 -2.07 9.22 -1.28
CA GLY A 83 -3.22 10.09 -1.60
C GLY A 83 -4.24 9.52 -2.61
N HIS A 84 -4.31 8.19 -2.76
CA HIS A 84 -5.30 7.50 -3.56
C HIS A 84 -6.13 6.59 -2.64
N ASP A 85 -7.01 7.20 -1.86
CA ASP A 85 -7.88 6.52 -0.89
C ASP A 85 -9.14 5.94 -1.56
N GLU A 86 -9.05 5.54 -2.82
CA GLU A 86 -10.15 4.87 -3.51
C GLU A 86 -9.66 3.64 -4.27
N ILE A 87 -9.99 2.49 -3.65
CA ILE A 87 -10.12 1.14 -4.20
C ILE A 87 -8.81 0.33 -4.32
N ILE A 88 -8.42 -0.30 -3.20
CA ILE A 88 -8.06 -1.73 -3.21
C ILE A 88 -8.62 -2.37 -1.95
N ASN A 89 -9.70 -3.14 -2.10
CA ASN A 89 -10.28 -3.98 -1.05
C ASN A 89 -9.28 -5.10 -0.71
N PHE A 90 -8.44 -4.88 0.29
CA PHE A 90 -7.65 -5.93 0.95
C PHE A 90 -8.22 -6.16 2.35
N ASN A 91 -8.51 -7.42 2.68
CA ASN A 91 -9.37 -7.85 3.79
C ASN A 91 -9.06 -7.14 5.13
N PRO A 92 -10.05 -6.49 5.77
CA PRO A 92 -9.85 -5.55 6.87
C PRO A 92 -10.04 -6.19 8.26
N GLU A 93 -9.59 -7.42 8.49
CA GLU A 93 -9.78 -8.04 9.83
C GLU A 93 -8.77 -7.59 10.89
N VAL A 94 -7.80 -6.71 10.54
CA VAL A 94 -6.76 -6.26 11.48
C VAL A 94 -6.75 -4.73 11.68
N SER A 95 -7.78 -4.00 11.26
CA SER A 95 -7.88 -2.58 11.63
C SER A 95 -9.28 -2.01 11.49
N LYS A 96 -10.05 -2.03 12.58
CA LYS A 96 -10.66 -0.84 13.22
C LYS A 96 -11.74 -1.29 14.20
N THR A 97 -11.56 -0.91 15.45
CA THR A 97 -12.67 -0.61 16.33
C THR A 97 -13.62 0.38 15.64
N ASN A 98 -14.91 0.04 15.71
CA ASN A 98 -16.10 0.87 15.47
C ASN A 98 -16.53 1.13 14.02
N GLY A 99 -16.87 0.06 13.29
CA GLY A 99 -18.10 0.07 12.50
C GLY A 99 -19.30 0.02 13.46
N ALA A 100 -19.64 1.13 14.11
CA ALA A 100 -20.78 1.15 15.03
C ALA A 100 -22.08 0.95 14.21
N LYS A 101 -22.72 -0.20 14.40
CA LYS A 101 -24.04 -0.48 13.86
C LYS A 101 -25.06 0.25 14.75
N PHE A 102 -25.65 1.33 14.25
CA PHE A 102 -26.67 2.09 14.99
C PHE A 102 -28.05 1.49 14.73
N SER A 103 -28.78 1.18 15.80
CA SER A 103 -30.19 0.76 15.74
C SER A 103 -31.07 1.90 16.23
N PHE A 104 -32.05 2.30 15.43
CA PHE A 104 -33.05 3.29 15.81
C PHE A 104 -34.38 2.61 16.11
N THR A 105 -35.17 3.24 16.98
CA THR A 105 -36.59 2.92 17.07
C THR A 105 -37.33 3.45 15.84
N ARG A 106 -38.52 2.91 15.57
CA ARG A 106 -39.29 3.30 14.38
C ARG A 106 -39.62 4.80 14.38
N GLU A 107 -39.88 5.34 15.57
CA GLU A 107 -40.27 6.73 15.80
C GLU A 107 -39.10 7.69 15.51
N GLU A 108 -37.91 7.39 16.01
CA GLU A 108 -36.69 8.18 15.76
C GLU A 108 -36.28 8.17 14.29
N LEU A 109 -36.46 7.04 13.60
CA LEU A 109 -36.18 6.94 12.16
C LEU A 109 -37.11 7.82 11.34
N ILE A 110 -38.41 7.87 11.70
CA ILE A 110 -39.40 8.70 11.01
C ILE A 110 -39.10 10.19 11.19
N GLU A 111 -38.70 10.59 12.39
CA GLU A 111 -38.33 11.98 12.67
C GLU A 111 -37.11 12.42 11.84
N LEU A 112 -36.06 11.60 11.78
CA LEU A 112 -34.87 11.87 10.96
C LEU A 112 -35.19 11.98 9.46
N LEU A 113 -36.05 11.10 8.93
CA LEU A 113 -36.45 11.16 7.52
C LEU A 113 -37.30 12.41 7.24
N SER A 114 -38.14 12.84 8.18
CA SER A 114 -38.94 14.07 8.03
C SER A 114 -38.07 15.33 8.02
N GLN A 115 -36.99 15.36 8.81
CA GLN A 115 -36.03 16.46 8.83
C GLN A 115 -35.21 16.51 7.53
N ALA A 116 -34.79 15.37 7.00
CA ALA A 116 -34.08 15.28 5.73
C ALA A 116 -34.95 15.65 4.52
N ALA A 117 -36.26 15.37 4.55
CA ALA A 117 -37.17 15.71 3.47
C ALA A 117 -37.60 17.20 3.45
N ASN A 118 -37.54 17.88 4.60
CA ASN A 118 -37.91 19.30 4.74
C ASN A 118 -36.70 20.25 4.86
N GLY A 119 -35.47 19.72 4.91
CA GLY A 119 -34.24 20.46 4.68
C GLY A 119 -33.89 20.43 3.19
N ARG A 120 -34.04 21.57 2.51
CA ARG A 120 -33.75 21.74 1.07
C ARG A 120 -32.40 21.19 0.62
#